data_AF-A0A8H7XBW9-F1
#
_entry.id   AF-A0A8H7XBW9-F1
#
_cell.length_a   1.000
_cell.length_b   1.000
_cell.length_c   1.000
_cell.angle_alpha   90.00
_cell.angle_beta   90.00
_cell.angle_gamma   90.00
#
_symmetry.space_group_name_H-M   'P 1'
#
loop_
_entity.id
_entity.type
_entity.pdbx_description
1 polymer ?
#
loop_
_entity_poly.entity_id
_entity_poly.type
_entity_poly.pdbx_seq_one_letter_code
_entity_poly.pdbx_strand_id
1 'polypeptide(L)'
;MKILLDVVHGRNRRVPRKISLRMLAVIAVLADKYQMVEVLESFSDSWIDKLKAKLEYITVEDERLIFRWMGISWVFGYSNLDNHGSGIVKTLAVPDAIMKRREEALCECYCLIEETIRRYQRAETLCPRPDGEHLRTACDSMLLGSLLKSASSKGLYPRPDAPYWRISFDDLAPILNGLYVRTLCDIDGDGPISTHGLKDLIEVKIGDIYDLLSGLDLEDFKN
;
A
#
# COMPACT_ATOMS: atom_id res chain seq x y z
N MET A 1 11.25 -31.32 -4.46
CA MET A 1 11.57 -31.04 -3.03
C MET A 1 12.72 -31.90 -2.46
N LYS A 2 13.56 -32.51 -3.31
CA LYS A 2 14.71 -33.33 -2.87
C LYS A 2 15.90 -32.51 -2.37
N ILE A 3 16.09 -31.31 -2.92
CA ILE A 3 17.19 -30.40 -2.55
C ILE A 3 17.16 -30.07 -1.05
N LEU A 4 16.00 -29.66 -0.53
CA LEU A 4 15.83 -29.35 0.90
C LEU A 4 16.16 -30.54 1.80
N LEU A 5 15.67 -31.73 1.44
CA LEU A 5 15.96 -32.95 2.19
C LEU A 5 17.45 -33.29 2.16
N ASP A 6 18.10 -33.14 1.00
CA ASP A 6 19.54 -33.37 0.91
C ASP A 6 20.34 -32.34 1.74
N VAL A 7 19.86 -31.10 1.87
CA VAL A 7 20.44 -30.09 2.78
C VAL A 7 20.22 -30.49 4.26
N VAL A 8 18.99 -30.76 4.67
CA VAL A 8 18.63 -31.15 6.06
C VAL A 8 19.37 -32.41 6.51
N HIS A 9 19.58 -33.36 5.60
CA HIS A 9 20.33 -34.58 5.89
C HIS A 9 21.86 -34.43 5.73
N GLY A 10 22.38 -33.23 5.52
CA GLY A 10 23.83 -32.98 5.39
C GLY A 10 24.48 -33.61 4.15
N ARG A 11 23.69 -33.94 3.12
CA ARG A 11 24.15 -34.58 1.88
C ARG A 11 24.69 -33.54 0.90
N ASN A 12 25.62 -32.71 1.35
CA ASN A 12 26.10 -31.51 0.66
C ASN A 12 26.58 -31.76 -0.77
N ARG A 13 27.19 -32.93 -1.03
CA ARG A 13 27.64 -33.33 -2.38
C ARG A 13 26.50 -33.51 -3.39
N ARG A 14 25.27 -33.76 -2.92
CA ARG A 14 24.07 -33.93 -3.75
C ARG A 14 23.31 -32.62 -3.97
N VAL A 15 23.66 -31.58 -3.23
CA VAL A 15 23.03 -30.27 -3.34
C VAL A 15 23.57 -29.55 -4.59
N PRO A 16 22.70 -29.11 -5.53
CA PRO A 16 23.15 -28.44 -6.75
C PRO A 16 23.90 -27.15 -6.46
N ARG A 17 25.00 -26.89 -7.19
CA ARG A 17 25.76 -25.63 -7.07
C ARG A 17 25.13 -24.46 -7.85
N LYS A 18 24.20 -24.75 -8.77
CA LYS A 18 23.47 -23.78 -9.59
C LYS A 18 22.01 -24.20 -9.62
N ILE A 19 21.12 -23.23 -9.46
CA ILE A 19 19.67 -23.42 -9.56
C ILE A 19 19.06 -22.25 -10.35
N SER A 20 17.82 -22.41 -10.80
CA SER A 20 17.06 -21.34 -11.45
C SER A 20 16.41 -20.42 -10.42
N LEU A 21 16.10 -19.18 -10.82
CA LEU A 21 15.35 -18.22 -9.99
C LEU A 21 14.04 -18.82 -9.48
N ARG A 22 13.30 -19.51 -10.37
CA ARG A 22 12.05 -20.20 -10.00
C ARG A 22 12.29 -21.24 -8.91
N MET A 23 13.36 -22.03 -9.00
CA MET A 23 13.67 -23.04 -7.99
C MET A 23 14.04 -22.39 -6.66
N LEU A 24 14.83 -21.32 -6.69
CA LEU A 24 15.20 -20.57 -5.48
C LEU A 24 13.97 -19.96 -4.81
N ALA A 25 13.03 -19.40 -5.58
CA ALA A 25 11.78 -18.86 -5.04
C ALA A 25 10.91 -19.96 -4.39
N VAL A 26 10.84 -21.14 -5.00
CA VAL A 26 10.14 -22.30 -4.38
C VAL A 26 10.86 -22.74 -3.10
N ILE A 27 12.19 -22.73 -3.09
CA ILE A 27 12.99 -23.04 -1.89
C ILE A 27 12.72 -22.00 -0.80
N ALA A 28 12.68 -20.70 -1.13
CA ALA A 28 12.38 -19.62 -0.19
C ALA A 28 11.01 -19.83 0.48
N VAL A 29 9.94 -20.07 -0.30
CA VAL A 29 8.60 -20.34 0.24
C VAL A 29 8.59 -21.53 1.20
N LEU A 30 9.33 -22.59 0.87
CA LEU A 30 9.42 -23.77 1.73
C LEU A 30 10.29 -23.51 2.96
N ALA A 31 11.37 -22.76 2.82
CA ALA A 31 12.25 -22.38 3.92
C ALA A 31 11.49 -21.58 4.98
N ASP A 32 10.69 -20.62 4.54
CA ASP A 32 9.79 -19.83 5.39
C ASP A 32 8.72 -20.71 6.03
N LYS A 33 8.01 -21.52 5.22
CA LYS A 33 6.94 -22.41 5.73
C LYS A 33 7.41 -23.36 6.84
N TYR A 34 8.63 -23.89 6.73
CA TYR A 34 9.19 -24.86 7.67
C TYR A 34 10.24 -24.27 8.61
N GLN A 35 10.42 -22.94 8.61
CA GLN A 35 11.34 -22.22 9.48
C GLN A 35 12.77 -22.80 9.43
N MET A 36 13.29 -23.03 8.22
CA MET A 36 14.60 -23.68 7.99
C MET A 36 15.60 -22.78 7.23
N VAL A 37 15.46 -21.46 7.35
CA VAL A 37 16.31 -20.47 6.66
C VAL A 37 17.78 -20.67 7.02
N GLU A 38 18.10 -20.82 8.31
CA GLU A 38 19.47 -21.03 8.80
C GLU A 38 20.14 -22.27 8.18
N VAL A 39 19.37 -23.36 7.98
CA VAL A 39 19.89 -24.60 7.38
C VAL A 39 20.30 -24.39 5.92
N LEU A 40 19.70 -23.40 5.25
CA LEU A 40 19.89 -23.12 3.83
C LEU A 40 20.94 -22.03 3.57
N GLU A 41 21.33 -21.26 4.58
CA GLU A 41 22.20 -20.08 4.48
C GLU A 41 23.48 -20.37 3.67
N SER A 42 24.17 -21.46 4.01
CA SER A 42 25.41 -21.89 3.31
C SER A 42 25.25 -22.16 1.81
N PHE A 43 24.02 -22.39 1.33
CA PHE A 43 23.72 -22.65 -0.07
C PHE A 43 23.02 -21.48 -0.76
N SER A 44 22.13 -20.78 -0.04
CA SER A 44 21.37 -19.64 -0.56
C SER A 44 22.29 -18.56 -1.08
N ASP A 45 23.35 -18.24 -0.36
CA ASP A 45 24.25 -17.14 -0.71
C ASP A 45 24.90 -17.37 -2.07
N SER A 46 25.47 -18.58 -2.24
CA SER A 46 26.10 -18.97 -3.49
C SER A 46 25.13 -19.04 -4.67
N TRP A 47 23.86 -19.39 -4.43
CA TRP A 47 22.83 -19.40 -5.48
C TRP A 47 22.41 -17.98 -5.85
N ILE A 48 22.20 -17.14 -4.85
CA ILE A 48 21.77 -15.76 -4.98
C ILE A 48 22.82 -14.96 -5.75
N ASP A 49 24.10 -15.06 -5.41
CA ASP A 49 25.18 -14.35 -6.11
C ASP A 49 25.26 -14.69 -7.60
N LYS A 50 25.14 -15.99 -7.92
CA LYS A 50 25.15 -16.46 -9.32
C LYS A 50 23.92 -16.01 -10.11
N LEU A 51 22.80 -15.79 -9.43
CA LEU A 51 21.57 -15.29 -10.04
C LEU A 51 21.59 -13.76 -10.15
N LYS A 52 22.21 -13.05 -9.20
CA LYS A 52 22.45 -11.60 -9.23
C LYS A 52 23.37 -11.18 -10.37
N ALA A 53 24.41 -11.97 -10.66
CA ALA A 53 25.26 -11.73 -11.83
C ALA A 53 24.50 -11.77 -13.18
N LYS A 54 23.25 -12.27 -13.20
CA LYS A 54 22.38 -12.29 -14.39
C LYS A 54 21.32 -11.19 -14.39
N LEU A 55 21.21 -10.41 -13.31
CA LEU A 55 20.22 -9.33 -13.14
C LEU A 55 20.60 -8.04 -13.85
N GLU A 56 21.86 -7.87 -14.28
CA GLU A 56 22.35 -6.66 -14.96
C GLU A 56 21.63 -6.33 -16.29
N TYR A 57 20.83 -7.27 -16.83
CA TYR A 57 20.17 -7.13 -18.14
C TYR A 57 18.65 -7.19 -18.09
N ILE A 58 18.04 -7.13 -16.90
CA ILE A 58 16.60 -7.37 -16.75
C ILE A 58 15.86 -6.04 -16.73
N THR A 59 14.86 -5.88 -17.60
CA THR A 59 13.95 -4.74 -17.59
C THR A 59 12.83 -4.97 -16.57
N VAL A 60 12.33 -3.88 -15.97
CA VAL A 60 11.32 -3.85 -14.87
C VAL A 60 9.94 -4.40 -15.29
N GLU A 61 9.79 -4.84 -16.54
CA GLU A 61 8.51 -5.24 -17.13
C GLU A 61 8.07 -6.68 -16.78
N ASP A 62 8.94 -7.52 -16.21
CA ASP A 62 8.57 -8.88 -15.78
C ASP A 62 8.15 -8.92 -14.30
N GLU A 63 6.87 -8.65 -14.04
CA GLU A 63 6.25 -8.74 -12.71
C GLU A 63 6.58 -10.06 -12.00
N ARG A 64 6.61 -11.19 -12.70
CA ARG A 64 6.87 -12.50 -12.10
C ARG A 64 8.30 -12.62 -11.60
N LEU A 65 9.22 -11.92 -12.23
CA LEU A 65 10.60 -11.84 -11.81
C LEU A 65 10.74 -11.00 -10.55
N ILE A 66 10.06 -9.86 -10.50
CA ILE A 66 9.97 -8.99 -9.32
C ILE A 66 9.42 -9.78 -8.13
N PHE A 67 8.25 -10.43 -8.27
CA PHE A 67 7.65 -11.20 -7.17
C PHE A 67 8.54 -12.35 -6.66
N ARG A 68 9.26 -13.04 -7.56
CA ARG A 68 10.18 -14.11 -7.16
C ARG A 68 11.35 -13.57 -6.35
N TRP A 69 11.98 -12.50 -6.82
CA TRP A 69 13.08 -11.90 -6.10
C TRP A 69 12.64 -11.25 -4.80
N MET A 70 11.43 -10.68 -4.77
CA MET A 70 10.83 -10.11 -3.57
C MET A 70 10.71 -11.16 -2.47
N GLY A 71 10.14 -12.32 -2.79
CA GLY A 71 10.06 -13.44 -1.84
C GLY A 71 11.42 -14.01 -1.44
N ILE A 72 12.41 -14.02 -2.34
CA ILE A 72 13.77 -14.49 -2.01
C ILE A 72 14.48 -13.51 -1.07
N SER A 73 14.44 -12.21 -1.37
CA SER A 73 15.04 -11.17 -0.54
C SER A 73 14.40 -11.12 0.85
N TRP A 74 13.08 -11.29 0.92
CA TRP A 74 12.32 -11.43 2.15
C TRP A 74 12.84 -12.57 3.03
N VAL A 75 12.81 -13.80 2.50
CA VAL A 75 13.11 -15.00 3.30
C VAL A 75 14.57 -15.08 3.72
N PHE A 76 15.50 -14.67 2.86
CA PHE A 76 16.93 -14.79 3.12
C PHE A 76 17.57 -13.49 3.61
N GLY A 77 16.79 -12.46 3.96
CA GLY A 77 17.29 -11.26 4.62
C GLY A 77 18.28 -10.41 3.80
N TYR A 78 18.21 -10.46 2.47
CA TYR A 78 19.08 -9.66 1.60
C TYR A 78 18.56 -8.22 1.47
N SER A 79 18.72 -7.43 2.54
CA SER A 79 18.36 -6.01 2.54
C SER A 79 19.46 -5.08 2.01
N ASN A 80 20.72 -5.53 2.03
CA ASN A 80 21.85 -4.75 1.54
C ASN A 80 22.64 -5.56 0.52
N LEU A 81 22.47 -5.20 -0.76
CA LEU A 81 23.54 -5.39 -1.72
C LEU A 81 24.37 -4.12 -1.73
N ASP A 82 25.67 -4.28 -1.50
CA ASP A 82 26.70 -3.29 -1.72
C ASP A 82 26.44 -2.46 -2.99
N ASN A 83 26.94 -1.23 -3.01
CA ASN A 83 26.76 -0.15 -4.00
C ASN A 83 26.98 -0.49 -5.49
N HIS A 84 27.09 -1.77 -5.85
CA HIS A 84 27.24 -2.34 -7.18
C HIS A 84 26.05 -3.20 -7.64
N GLY A 85 25.03 -3.42 -6.80
CA GLY A 85 23.79 -4.10 -7.22
C GLY A 85 22.94 -3.22 -8.14
N SER A 86 22.55 -3.75 -9.31
CA SER A 86 21.54 -3.15 -10.20
C SER A 86 20.32 -2.66 -9.40
N GLY A 87 19.82 -1.45 -9.72
CA GLY A 87 18.79 -0.74 -8.94
C GLY A 87 17.56 -1.57 -8.57
N ILE A 88 17.26 -2.60 -9.35
CA ILE A 88 16.21 -3.61 -9.11
C ILE A 88 16.37 -4.29 -7.74
N VAL A 89 17.59 -4.62 -7.30
CA VAL A 89 17.78 -5.37 -6.05
C VAL A 89 17.59 -4.49 -4.81
N LYS A 90 17.87 -3.17 -4.91
CA LYS A 90 17.52 -2.22 -3.85
C LYS A 90 16.00 -2.15 -3.67
N THR A 91 15.22 -2.13 -4.75
CA THR A 91 13.75 -2.14 -4.73
C THR A 91 13.16 -3.39 -4.04
N LEU A 92 13.87 -4.51 -4.03
CA LEU A 92 13.39 -5.80 -3.53
C LEU A 92 13.63 -6.03 -2.03
N ALA A 93 14.41 -5.17 -1.37
CA ALA A 93 14.58 -5.11 0.10
C ALA A 93 13.55 -4.20 0.80
N VAL A 94 12.89 -3.33 0.02
CA VAL A 94 11.84 -2.39 0.43
C VAL A 94 10.38 -2.93 0.51
N PRO A 95 10.02 -4.22 0.29
CA PRO A 95 8.62 -4.64 0.20
C PRO A 95 7.80 -4.32 1.44
N ASP A 96 8.30 -4.58 2.64
CA ASP A 96 7.54 -4.34 3.88
C ASP A 96 7.27 -2.87 4.11
N ALA A 97 8.29 -2.03 3.91
CA ALA A 97 8.15 -0.60 4.14
C ALA A 97 7.27 0.05 3.07
N ILE A 98 7.35 -0.40 1.80
CA ILE A 98 6.45 0.03 0.73
C ILE A 98 5.03 -0.48 0.97
N MET A 99 4.85 -1.76 1.33
CA MET A 99 3.54 -2.35 1.58
C MET A 99 2.87 -1.70 2.79
N LYS A 100 3.63 -1.46 3.86
CA LYS A 100 3.15 -0.76 5.06
C LYS A 100 2.78 0.68 4.75
N ARG A 101 3.63 1.46 4.06
CA ARG A 101 3.31 2.84 3.68
C ARG A 101 2.12 2.91 2.74
N ARG A 102 2.00 1.96 1.80
CA ARG A 102 0.81 1.81 0.96
C ARG A 102 -0.43 1.57 1.82
N GLU A 103 -0.36 0.64 2.76
CA GLU A 103 -1.49 0.34 3.65
C GLU A 103 -1.88 1.56 4.49
N GLU A 104 -0.90 2.28 5.06
CA GLU A 104 -1.08 3.52 5.81
C GLU A 104 -1.77 4.60 4.97
N ALA A 105 -1.26 4.88 3.76
CA ALA A 105 -1.84 5.87 2.85
C ALA A 105 -3.29 5.53 2.47
N LEU A 106 -3.58 4.26 2.16
CA LEU A 106 -4.95 3.83 1.86
C LEU A 106 -5.85 3.94 3.08
N CYS A 107 -5.35 3.54 4.25
CA CYS A 107 -6.05 3.66 5.53
C CYS A 107 -6.45 5.12 5.80
N GLU A 108 -5.52 6.06 5.63
CA GLU A 108 -5.77 7.49 5.83
C GLU A 108 -6.88 8.01 4.91
N CYS A 109 -6.88 7.64 3.62
CA CYS A 109 -7.94 8.00 2.69
C CYS A 109 -9.33 7.49 3.15
N TYR A 110 -9.43 6.22 3.57
CA TYR A 110 -10.70 5.70 4.07
C TYR A 110 -11.10 6.32 5.42
N CYS A 111 -10.14 6.55 6.32
CA CYS A 111 -10.35 7.22 7.60
C CYS A 111 -10.95 8.61 7.39
N LEU A 112 -10.42 9.40 6.45
CA LEU A 112 -10.94 10.74 6.16
C LEU A 112 -12.44 10.73 5.87
N ILE A 113 -12.90 9.79 5.03
CA ILE A 113 -14.32 9.66 4.67
C ILE A 113 -15.15 9.17 5.86
N GLU A 114 -14.68 8.14 6.56
CA GLU A 114 -15.36 7.60 7.73
C GLU A 114 -15.51 8.64 8.86
N GLU A 115 -14.45 9.39 9.16
CA GLU A 115 -14.46 10.44 10.17
C GLU A 115 -15.36 11.60 9.78
N THR A 116 -15.37 11.99 8.50
CA THR A 116 -16.29 13.01 7.99
C THR A 116 -17.73 12.58 8.16
N ILE A 117 -18.07 11.34 7.77
CA ILE A 117 -19.41 10.78 7.96
C ILE A 117 -19.78 10.78 9.45
N ARG A 118 -18.91 10.26 10.32
CA ARG A 118 -19.13 10.23 11.77
C ARG A 118 -19.31 11.61 12.37
N ARG A 119 -18.60 12.62 11.85
CA ARG A 119 -18.70 14.02 12.32
C ARG A 119 -20.10 14.57 12.09
N TYR A 120 -20.66 14.38 10.89
CA TYR A 120 -22.01 14.85 10.54
C TYR A 120 -23.15 13.97 11.11
N GLN A 121 -22.85 12.77 11.61
CA GLN A 121 -23.82 11.92 12.34
C GLN A 121 -24.06 12.37 13.79
N ARG A 122 -23.22 13.24 14.34
CA ARG A 122 -23.38 13.74 15.72
C ARG A 122 -24.60 14.66 15.83
N ALA A 123 -25.07 14.87 17.07
CA ALA A 123 -26.21 15.74 17.34
C ALA A 123 -25.89 17.24 17.14
N GLU A 124 -24.61 17.62 17.16
CA GLU A 124 -24.16 18.99 16.96
C GLU A 124 -24.36 19.42 15.50
N THR A 125 -24.90 20.63 15.32
CA THR A 125 -25.06 21.24 14.00
C THR A 125 -23.75 21.94 13.59
N LEU A 126 -23.25 21.62 12.40
CA LEU A 126 -21.95 22.04 11.87
C LEU A 126 -22.06 23.14 10.81
N CYS A 127 -23.18 23.21 10.10
CA CYS A 127 -23.39 24.22 9.07
C CYS A 127 -23.18 25.64 9.63
N PRO A 128 -22.28 26.44 9.04
CA PRO A 128 -21.89 27.74 9.59
C PRO A 128 -22.85 28.88 9.23
N ARG A 129 -23.92 28.62 8.47
CA ARG A 129 -24.85 29.69 8.05
C ARG A 129 -25.44 30.40 9.28
N PRO A 130 -25.63 31.72 9.21
CA PRO A 130 -26.03 32.52 10.37
C PRO A 130 -27.52 32.35 10.72
N ASP A 131 -28.34 31.93 9.78
CA ASP A 131 -29.79 31.93 9.85
C ASP A 131 -30.40 30.53 10.05
N GLY A 132 -31.49 30.49 10.83
CA GLY A 132 -32.41 29.34 10.94
C GLY A 132 -31.75 28.02 11.38
N GLU A 133 -31.87 27.67 12.66
CA GLU A 133 -31.38 26.38 13.18
C GLU A 133 -31.89 25.18 12.35
N HIS A 134 -33.17 25.20 11.97
CA HIS A 134 -33.77 24.20 11.09
C HIS A 134 -33.10 24.10 9.71
N LEU A 135 -32.66 25.23 9.13
CA LEU A 135 -31.95 25.25 7.84
C LEU A 135 -30.55 24.66 7.98
N ARG A 136 -29.87 24.96 9.08
CA ARG A 136 -28.56 24.37 9.38
C ARG A 136 -28.63 22.85 9.52
N THR A 137 -29.60 22.36 10.29
CA THR A 137 -29.83 20.92 10.47
C THR A 137 -30.22 20.24 9.14
N ALA A 138 -31.05 20.89 8.32
CA ALA A 138 -31.40 20.39 6.99
C ALA A 138 -30.16 20.35 6.06
N CYS A 139 -29.29 21.35 6.14
CA CYS A 139 -28.05 21.43 5.39
C CYS A 139 -27.10 20.27 5.75
N ASP A 140 -26.87 20.05 7.04
CA ASP A 140 -26.04 18.94 7.53
C ASP A 140 -26.61 17.58 7.14
N SER A 141 -27.93 17.42 7.23
CA SER A 141 -28.62 16.19 6.80
C SER A 141 -28.43 15.93 5.29
N MET A 142 -28.46 16.98 4.47
CA MET A 142 -28.24 16.89 3.02
C MET A 142 -26.80 16.53 2.69
N LEU A 143 -25.83 17.15 3.38
CA LEU A 143 -24.42 16.83 3.23
C LEU A 143 -24.16 15.37 3.62
N LEU A 144 -24.62 14.96 4.80
CA LEU A 144 -24.47 13.60 5.28
C LEU A 144 -25.11 12.59 4.33
N GLY A 145 -26.34 12.84 3.89
CA GLY A 145 -27.07 11.95 3.00
C GLY A 145 -26.43 11.82 1.61
N SER A 146 -25.95 12.92 1.03
CA SER A 146 -25.25 12.89 -0.26
C SER A 146 -23.89 12.20 -0.16
N LEU A 147 -23.10 12.52 0.88
CA LEU A 147 -21.81 11.88 1.16
C LEU A 147 -21.96 10.38 1.39
N LEU A 148 -22.87 9.94 2.26
CA LEU A 148 -23.13 8.52 2.53
C LEU A 148 -23.50 7.77 1.25
N LYS A 149 -24.42 8.32 0.43
CA LYS A 149 -24.81 7.70 -0.84
C LYS A 149 -23.64 7.58 -1.80
N SER A 150 -22.90 8.68 -2.02
CA SER A 150 -21.78 8.70 -2.95
C SER A 150 -20.65 7.78 -2.50
N ALA A 151 -20.28 7.82 -1.20
CA ALA A 151 -19.24 6.97 -0.64
C ALA A 151 -19.61 5.49 -0.72
N SER A 152 -20.86 5.14 -0.38
CA SER A 152 -21.34 3.76 -0.46
C SER A 152 -21.36 3.23 -1.89
N SER A 153 -21.83 4.04 -2.85
CA SER A 153 -21.86 3.64 -4.27
C SER A 153 -20.47 3.39 -4.87
N LYS A 154 -19.44 3.99 -4.28
CA LYS A 154 -18.05 3.89 -4.72
C LYS A 154 -17.22 2.89 -3.89
N GLY A 155 -17.84 2.21 -2.94
CA GLY A 155 -17.14 1.26 -2.06
C GLY A 155 -16.21 1.92 -1.03
N LEU A 156 -16.39 3.20 -0.72
CA LEU A 156 -15.62 3.91 0.32
C LEU A 156 -16.23 3.78 1.72
N TYR A 157 -17.52 3.44 1.80
CA TYR A 157 -18.23 3.25 3.06
C TYR A 157 -19.17 2.02 2.98
N PRO A 158 -19.21 1.15 4.01
CA PRO A 158 -18.35 1.14 5.20
C PRO A 158 -16.89 0.92 4.82
N ARG A 159 -15.96 1.38 5.68
CA ARG A 159 -14.52 1.24 5.44
C ARG A 159 -14.16 -0.24 5.30
N PRO A 160 -13.45 -0.66 4.24
CA PRO A 160 -12.96 -2.02 4.08
C PRO A 160 -11.86 -2.35 5.10
N ASP A 161 -11.60 -3.65 5.31
CA ASP A 161 -10.49 -4.09 6.17
C ASP A 161 -9.15 -4.06 5.42
N ALA A 162 -8.09 -3.76 6.16
CA ALA A 162 -6.71 -3.88 5.70
C ALA A 162 -6.40 -5.33 5.23
N PRO A 163 -5.47 -5.53 4.28
CA PRO A 163 -4.52 -4.54 3.73
C PRO A 163 -4.97 -3.94 2.38
N TYR A 164 -6.29 -3.85 2.16
CA TYR A 164 -6.89 -3.18 0.99
C TYR A 164 -6.41 -3.78 -0.34
N TRP A 165 -6.57 -5.09 -0.52
CA TRP A 165 -6.06 -5.77 -1.72
C TRP A 165 -6.61 -5.17 -3.02
N ARG A 166 -5.76 -5.13 -4.06
CA ARG A 166 -6.10 -4.77 -5.45
C ARG A 166 -6.47 -3.30 -5.73
N ILE A 167 -6.29 -2.40 -4.78
CA ILE A 167 -6.45 -0.96 -5.01
C ILE A 167 -5.13 -0.23 -4.69
N SER A 168 -4.70 0.67 -5.56
CA SER A 168 -3.57 1.55 -5.29
C SER A 168 -4.04 2.92 -4.80
N PHE A 169 -3.11 3.74 -4.30
CA PHE A 169 -3.41 5.12 -3.98
C PHE A 169 -3.89 5.89 -5.23
N ASP A 170 -3.25 5.64 -6.38
CA ASP A 170 -3.60 6.24 -7.66
C ASP A 170 -4.99 5.85 -8.17
N ASP A 171 -5.47 4.65 -7.81
CA ASP A 171 -6.86 4.25 -8.08
C ASP A 171 -7.84 4.96 -7.14
N LEU A 172 -7.47 5.10 -5.86
CA LEU A 172 -8.35 5.57 -4.79
C LEU A 172 -8.52 7.10 -4.80
N ALA A 173 -7.44 7.85 -5.00
CA ALA A 173 -7.45 9.31 -4.95
C ALA A 173 -8.46 9.96 -5.93
N PRO A 174 -8.56 9.55 -7.21
CA PRO A 174 -9.58 10.06 -8.13
C PRO A 174 -11.02 9.74 -7.67
N ILE A 175 -11.23 8.59 -7.02
CA ILE A 175 -12.55 8.17 -6.53
C ILE A 175 -13.01 9.13 -5.42
N LEU A 176 -12.11 9.48 -4.48
CA LEU A 176 -12.36 10.45 -3.42
C LEU A 176 -12.62 11.85 -3.98
N ASN A 177 -11.76 12.36 -4.86
CA ASN A 177 -11.93 13.68 -5.49
C ASN A 177 -13.26 13.76 -6.28
N GLY A 178 -13.69 12.66 -6.88
CA GLY A 178 -14.96 12.61 -7.60
C GLY A 178 -16.20 12.48 -6.72
N LEU A 179 -16.09 12.49 -5.38
CA LEU A 179 -17.25 12.31 -4.49
C LEU A 179 -18.32 13.37 -4.74
N TYR A 180 -19.56 12.91 -4.91
CA TYR A 180 -20.70 13.80 -5.00
C TYR A 180 -21.16 14.18 -3.59
N VAL A 181 -20.97 15.45 -3.25
CA VAL A 181 -21.42 16.04 -2.00
C VAL A 181 -22.22 17.29 -2.36
N ARG A 182 -23.35 17.47 -1.69
CA ARG A 182 -24.22 18.63 -1.86
C ARG A 182 -24.72 19.12 -0.52
N THR A 183 -24.70 20.44 -0.33
CA THR A 183 -25.28 21.11 0.83
C THR A 183 -26.51 21.91 0.42
N LEU A 184 -27.36 22.25 1.40
CA LEU A 184 -28.45 23.20 1.18
C LEU A 184 -27.88 24.60 0.89
N CYS A 185 -26.79 24.98 1.55
CA CYS A 185 -26.09 26.24 1.31
C CYS A 185 -25.57 26.39 -0.14
N ASP A 186 -25.13 25.32 -0.80
CA ASP A 186 -24.77 25.34 -2.22
C ASP A 186 -25.98 25.62 -3.13
N ILE A 187 -27.19 25.24 -2.70
CA ILE A 187 -28.43 25.44 -3.45
C ILE A 187 -28.95 26.86 -3.25
N ASP A 188 -28.95 27.33 -2.00
CA ASP A 188 -29.48 28.65 -1.64
C ASP A 188 -28.53 29.79 -2.04
N GLY A 189 -27.22 29.50 -2.21
CA GLY A 189 -26.20 30.52 -2.44
C GLY A 189 -25.72 31.22 -1.16
N ASP A 190 -26.18 30.76 0.00
CA ASP A 190 -25.90 31.34 1.32
C ASP A 190 -24.67 30.71 2.02
N GLY A 191 -23.97 29.80 1.36
CA GLY A 191 -22.79 29.15 1.90
C GLY A 191 -21.53 30.01 1.82
N PRO A 192 -20.72 30.11 2.90
CA PRO A 192 -19.44 30.83 2.83
C PRO A 192 -18.42 30.12 1.92
N ILE A 193 -18.49 28.79 1.83
CA ILE A 193 -17.60 27.92 1.04
C ILE A 193 -18.42 26.73 0.52
N SER A 194 -18.18 26.30 -0.73
CA SER A 194 -18.92 25.19 -1.32
C SER A 194 -18.71 23.89 -0.55
N THR A 195 -19.77 23.09 -0.39
CA THR A 195 -19.75 21.82 0.36
C THR A 195 -19.20 21.93 1.79
N HIS A 196 -19.24 23.13 2.38
CA HIS A 196 -18.59 23.47 3.65
C HIS A 196 -17.08 23.13 3.70
N GLY A 197 -16.37 23.26 2.57
CA GLY A 197 -14.93 23.01 2.47
C GLY A 197 -14.52 21.54 2.48
N LEU A 198 -15.48 20.60 2.39
CA LEU A 198 -15.16 19.17 2.38
C LEU A 198 -14.35 18.77 1.13
N LYS A 199 -14.67 19.31 -0.04
CA LYS A 199 -13.90 19.04 -1.26
C LYS A 199 -12.46 19.53 -1.15
N ASP A 200 -12.27 20.75 -0.68
CA ASP A 200 -10.93 21.33 -0.47
C ASP A 200 -10.12 20.50 0.54
N LEU A 201 -10.76 20.04 1.63
CA LEU A 201 -10.14 19.15 2.60
C LEU A 201 -9.68 17.83 1.98
N ILE A 202 -10.50 17.23 1.12
CA ILE A 202 -10.15 15.97 0.41
C ILE A 202 -8.96 16.21 -0.52
N GLU A 203 -8.99 17.28 -1.31
CA GLU A 203 -7.92 17.62 -2.25
C GLU A 203 -6.58 17.86 -1.53
N VAL A 204 -6.59 18.65 -0.45
CA VAL A 204 -5.41 18.91 0.37
C VAL A 204 -4.87 17.61 0.98
N LYS A 205 -5.74 16.78 1.57
CA LYS A 205 -5.31 15.52 2.19
C LYS A 205 -4.74 14.53 1.20
N ILE A 206 -5.30 14.45 0.00
CA ILE A 206 -4.74 13.62 -1.07
C ILE A 206 -3.37 14.15 -1.49
N GLY A 207 -3.20 15.47 -1.60
CA GLY A 207 -1.91 16.11 -1.87
C GLY A 207 -0.86 15.76 -0.82
N ASP A 208 -1.17 15.94 0.46
CA ASP A 208 -0.27 15.64 1.58
C ASP A 208 0.20 14.16 1.55
N ILE A 209 -0.74 13.23 1.31
CA ILE A 209 -0.42 11.79 1.24
C ILE A 209 0.43 11.49 -0.01
N TYR A 210 0.11 12.12 -1.14
CA TYR A 210 0.88 11.95 -2.37
C TYR A 210 2.33 12.44 -2.22
N ASP A 211 2.54 13.59 -1.60
CA ASP A 211 3.88 14.14 -1.36
C ASP A 211 4.69 13.22 -0.43
N LEU A 212 4.05 12.65 0.60
CA LEU A 212 4.67 11.65 1.48
C LEU A 212 5.07 10.36 0.73
N LEU A 213 4.27 9.92 -0.24
CA LEU A 213 4.54 8.76 -1.08
C LEU A 213 5.58 9.05 -2.18
N SER A 214 5.68 10.30 -2.64
CA SER A 214 6.59 10.71 -3.72
C SER A 214 7.99 11.07 -3.20
N GLY A 215 8.10 11.52 -1.96
CA GLY A 215 9.36 11.86 -1.29
C GLY A 215 10.18 10.67 -0.79
N LEU A 216 9.90 9.45 -1.27
CA LEU A 216 10.55 8.22 -0.81
C LEU A 216 11.91 8.04 -1.47
N ASP A 217 12.98 8.49 -0.80
CA ASP A 217 14.33 8.14 -1.22
C ASP A 217 14.72 6.77 -0.67
N LEU A 218 15.38 5.94 -1.48
CA LEU A 218 15.80 4.59 -1.07
C LEU A 218 16.78 4.62 0.13
N GLU A 219 17.38 5.78 0.38
CA GLU A 219 18.28 6.04 1.50
C GLU A 219 17.55 6.04 2.85
N ASP A 220 16.26 6.42 2.89
CA ASP A 220 15.45 6.51 4.11
C ASP A 220 15.09 5.14 4.72
N PHE A 221 15.36 4.07 3.98
CA PHE A 221 15.08 2.69 4.39
C PHE A 221 16.36 1.90 4.73
N LYS A 222 17.52 2.56 4.77
CA LYS A 222 18.76 1.98 5.29
C LYS A 222 18.74 2.02 6.82
N ASN A 223 18.36 0.91 7.45
CA ASN A 223 18.75 0.62 8.83
C ASN A 223 20.14 0.00 8.86
#